data_AF-G8ZNN5-F1
#
_entry.id   AF-G8ZNN5-F1
#
_cell.length_a   1.000
_cell.length_b   1.000
_cell.length_c   1.000
_cell.angle_alpha   90.00
_cell.angle_beta   90.00
_cell.angle_gamma   90.00
#
_symmetry.space_group_name_H-M   'P 1'
#
loop_
_entity.id
_entity.type
_entity.pdbx_description
1 polymer ?
#
loop_
_entity_poly.entity_id
_entity_poly.type
_entity_poly.pdbx_seq_one_letter_code
_entity_poly.pdbx_strand_id
1 'polypeptide(L)'
;MTKAHIPMLKRKYRFVVAVLLGVVVISCTVRAVVQSQLNKEIKYFKTYFEQKKDGLDALYNPLAIKQIPEETIDFLYKTRLAAAEKKNGKAIDWSQYAYVNYATDANYLCNTLIMFESLRELGSKAQLLLLLSKHLVEAETSPDYQQVKKMVSQLEEAGKGQVVIKYIDSINKPSDTTQWSQSMTKLLVFNQTEYERVIFLDNDAILNDNLDELFFLPDYIKFAAPVSYWYLSEKDLDEACREVKNVEKLPNNLARYTDKLEDRIRRKKLIYNYLPSLPPTLYLDSKNVAKDLIRAQFSLASLFDHHISEKSGKIKFASNVMVIKPSKEMFESIEASLPKSLKKAGKYDGDVINDEIFNLRKILHTQFKFFRRIRSHFVPSVMVLPYARYGLLSGSIRDNAQHSILRNDILGTQRLDTSGNEIPKDISALTKNAKYIHFSDHPLGKPWQYRSVDDIKCIVDENKSEDLQTEKQICRLWNNLYGSYLNDRGLCSA
;
A
#
# COMPACT_ATOMS: atom_id res chain seq x y z
N MET A 1 -10.30 -70.80 25.44
CA MET A 1 -9.50 -70.51 24.22
C MET A 1 -9.57 -69.01 23.94
N THR A 2 -8.59 -68.21 24.36
CA THR A 2 -8.45 -66.79 23.97
C THR A 2 -7.04 -66.28 24.33
N LYS A 3 -6.02 -66.78 23.63
CA LYS A 3 -4.66 -66.22 23.69
C LYS A 3 -4.08 -66.17 22.27
N ALA A 4 -4.56 -65.24 21.46
CA ALA A 4 -3.90 -64.85 20.21
C ALA A 4 -4.54 -63.56 19.69
N HIS A 5 -3.92 -62.39 19.93
CA HIS A 5 -4.02 -61.26 18.97
C HIS A 5 -3.12 -60.03 19.26
N ILE A 6 -2.46 -59.94 20.41
CA ILE A 6 -1.74 -58.70 20.81
C ILE A 6 -0.35 -58.47 20.15
N PRO A 7 0.48 -59.47 19.75
CA PRO A 7 1.85 -59.19 19.27
C PRO A 7 1.93 -58.68 17.82
N MET A 8 0.94 -58.98 16.97
CA MET A 8 0.91 -58.50 15.58
C MET A 8 0.66 -56.99 15.49
N LEU A 9 -0.12 -56.42 16.42
CA LEU A 9 -0.47 -55.00 16.42
C LEU A 9 0.76 -54.11 16.71
N LYS A 10 1.62 -54.52 17.66
CA LYS A 10 2.87 -53.81 18.00
C LYS A 10 3.90 -53.83 16.86
N ARG A 11 3.99 -54.93 16.11
CA ARG A 11 4.91 -55.04 14.96
C ARG A 11 4.43 -54.21 13.77
N LYS A 12 3.11 -54.21 13.49
CA LYS A 12 2.49 -53.33 12.50
C LYS A 12 2.66 -51.86 12.87
N TYR A 13 2.50 -51.49 14.15
CA TYR A 13 2.74 -50.12 14.63
C TYR A 13 4.19 -49.68 14.43
N ARG A 14 5.18 -50.52 14.81
CA ARG A 14 6.61 -50.21 14.58
C ARG A 14 6.95 -50.07 13.10
N PHE A 15 6.35 -50.89 12.23
CA PHE A 15 6.52 -50.78 10.79
C PHE A 15 5.91 -49.47 10.25
N VAL A 16 4.70 -49.11 10.67
CA VAL A 16 4.06 -47.83 10.30
C VAL A 16 4.91 -46.64 10.78
N VAL A 17 5.41 -46.67 12.01
CA VAL A 17 6.32 -45.63 12.55
C VAL A 17 7.62 -45.55 11.74
N ALA A 18 8.22 -46.68 11.39
CA ALA A 18 9.44 -46.71 10.56
C ALA A 18 9.20 -46.18 9.14
N VAL A 19 8.06 -46.52 8.53
CA VAL A 19 7.66 -45.97 7.22
C VAL A 19 7.41 -44.46 7.31
N LEU A 20 6.70 -44.00 8.33
CA LEU A 20 6.48 -42.57 8.57
C LEU A 20 7.81 -41.83 8.80
N LEU A 21 8.73 -42.38 9.58
CA LEU A 21 10.08 -41.83 9.76
C LEU A 21 10.85 -41.79 8.45
N GLY A 22 10.80 -42.85 7.64
CA GLY A 22 11.40 -42.88 6.31
C GLY A 22 10.85 -41.79 5.38
N VAL A 23 9.53 -41.61 5.34
CA VAL A 23 8.86 -40.55 4.58
C VAL A 23 9.29 -39.16 5.08
N VAL A 24 9.40 -38.96 6.40
CA VAL A 24 9.86 -37.70 6.99
C VAL A 24 11.32 -37.41 6.60
N VAL A 25 12.22 -38.40 6.68
CA VAL A 25 13.62 -38.25 6.30
C VAL A 25 13.76 -37.91 4.82
N ILE A 26 13.05 -38.63 3.94
CA ILE A 26 13.03 -38.35 2.49
C ILE A 26 12.51 -36.93 2.23
N SER A 27 11.39 -36.55 2.84
CA SER A 27 10.80 -35.21 2.69
C SER A 27 11.77 -34.10 3.14
N CYS A 28 12.41 -34.27 4.30
CA CYS A 28 13.42 -33.34 4.80
C CYS A 28 14.64 -33.25 3.87
N THR A 29 15.10 -34.37 3.32
CA THR A 29 16.25 -34.44 2.42
C THR A 29 15.94 -33.74 1.10
N VAL A 30 14.79 -34.04 0.49
CA VAL A 30 14.32 -33.39 -0.74
C VAL A 30 14.20 -31.88 -0.52
N ARG A 31 13.60 -31.44 0.60
CA ARG A 31 13.50 -30.01 0.94
C ARG A 31 14.88 -29.35 1.04
N ALA A 32 15.85 -29.99 1.69
CA ALA A 32 17.20 -29.46 1.84
C ALA A 32 17.92 -29.33 0.49
N VAL A 33 17.79 -30.33 -0.40
CA VAL A 33 18.38 -30.31 -1.74
C VAL A 33 17.76 -29.20 -2.59
N VAL A 34 16.42 -29.11 -2.62
CA VAL A 34 15.70 -28.06 -3.35
C VAL A 34 16.09 -26.68 -2.81
N GLN A 35 16.20 -26.52 -1.49
CA GLN A 35 16.66 -25.27 -0.88
C GLN A 35 18.08 -24.90 -1.28
N SER A 36 19.01 -25.85 -1.30
CA SER A 36 20.39 -25.62 -1.73
C SER A 36 20.47 -25.17 -3.19
N GLN A 37 19.72 -25.83 -4.08
CA GLN A 37 19.65 -25.46 -5.50
C GLN A 37 19.05 -24.06 -5.69
N LEU A 38 17.94 -23.77 -5.00
CA LEU A 38 17.27 -22.48 -5.08
C LEU A 38 18.14 -21.34 -4.54
N ASN A 39 18.88 -21.57 -3.45
CA ASN A 39 19.86 -20.62 -2.92
C ASN A 39 20.94 -20.26 -3.97
N LYS A 40 21.48 -21.27 -4.67
CA LYS A 40 22.48 -21.04 -5.72
C LYS A 40 21.89 -20.23 -6.89
N GLU A 41 20.68 -20.58 -7.30
CA GLU A 41 19.97 -19.89 -8.39
C GLU A 41 19.64 -18.43 -8.03
N ILE A 42 19.12 -18.17 -6.82
CA ILE A 42 18.86 -16.82 -6.32
C ILE A 42 20.15 -16.01 -6.25
N LYS A 43 21.23 -16.60 -5.71
CA LYS A 43 22.54 -15.93 -5.65
C LYS A 43 23.02 -15.56 -7.05
N TYR A 44 22.92 -16.47 -8.02
CA TYR A 44 23.26 -16.20 -9.41
C TYR A 44 22.45 -15.02 -9.97
N PHE A 45 21.12 -15.03 -9.82
CA PHE A 45 20.28 -13.96 -10.35
C PHE A 45 20.51 -12.61 -9.65
N LYS A 46 20.73 -12.59 -8.33
CA LYS A 46 21.13 -11.36 -7.63
C LYS A 46 22.39 -10.76 -8.25
N THR A 47 23.43 -11.56 -8.44
CA THR A 47 24.68 -11.11 -9.06
C THR A 47 24.47 -10.68 -10.52
N TYR A 48 23.69 -11.44 -11.29
CA TYR A 48 23.39 -11.14 -12.69
C TYR A 48 22.71 -9.79 -12.85
N PHE A 49 21.62 -9.53 -12.11
CA PHE A 49 20.90 -8.26 -12.21
C PHE A 49 21.74 -7.09 -11.71
N GLU A 50 22.57 -7.27 -10.69
CA GLU A 50 23.43 -6.18 -10.20
C GLU A 50 24.55 -5.82 -11.19
N GLN A 51 25.18 -6.82 -11.81
CA GLN A 51 26.29 -6.59 -12.74
C GLN A 51 25.85 -6.19 -14.15
N LYS A 52 24.66 -6.61 -14.59
CA LYS A 52 24.19 -6.41 -15.97
C LYS A 52 23.14 -5.31 -16.13
N LYS A 53 22.64 -4.70 -15.05
CA LYS A 53 21.55 -3.69 -15.10
C LYS A 53 21.69 -2.61 -16.18
N ASP A 54 22.91 -2.16 -16.51
CA ASP A 54 23.15 -1.12 -17.52
C ASP A 54 22.81 -1.54 -18.96
N GLY A 55 22.89 -2.84 -19.27
CA GLY A 55 22.58 -3.42 -20.58
C GLY A 55 21.31 -4.27 -20.61
N LEU A 56 20.53 -4.31 -19.53
CA LEU A 56 19.26 -5.04 -19.49
C LEU A 56 18.12 -4.15 -19.99
N ASP A 57 17.91 -4.17 -21.30
CA ASP A 57 16.70 -3.62 -21.91
C ASP A 57 15.62 -4.72 -21.92
N ALA A 58 14.45 -4.42 -21.38
CA ALA A 58 13.28 -5.30 -21.24
C ALA A 58 13.37 -6.51 -20.28
N LEU A 59 14.37 -6.58 -19.38
CA LEU A 59 14.41 -7.61 -18.34
C LEU A 59 14.28 -6.99 -16.94
N TYR A 60 13.38 -7.53 -16.12
CA TYR A 60 13.09 -7.01 -14.78
C TYR A 60 13.56 -7.98 -13.70
N ASN A 61 14.13 -7.44 -12.62
CA ASN A 61 14.55 -8.23 -11.47
C ASN A 61 13.34 -8.84 -10.74
N PRO A 62 13.14 -10.16 -10.74
CA PRO A 62 11.98 -10.80 -10.14
C PRO A 62 12.14 -11.03 -8.63
N LEU A 63 13.35 -10.85 -8.09
CA LEU A 63 13.73 -11.15 -6.71
C LEU A 63 13.47 -9.99 -5.76
N ALA A 64 12.89 -8.89 -6.23
CA ALA A 64 12.61 -7.73 -5.42
C ALA A 64 11.28 -7.08 -5.79
N ILE A 65 10.59 -6.60 -4.77
CA ILE A 65 9.56 -5.57 -4.88
C ILE A 65 10.28 -4.23 -4.76
N LYS A 66 9.94 -3.25 -5.60
CA LYS A 66 10.63 -1.97 -5.68
C LYS A 66 9.86 -0.85 -4.99
N GLN A 67 10.61 0.12 -4.49
CA GLN A 67 10.11 1.38 -3.94
C GLN A 67 10.50 2.50 -4.91
N ILE A 68 9.64 3.49 -5.11
CA ILE A 68 9.93 4.63 -5.99
C ILE A 68 10.13 5.91 -5.17
N PRO A 69 11.31 6.57 -5.22
CA PRO A 69 11.54 7.83 -4.52
C PRO A 69 10.65 8.96 -5.03
N GLU A 70 10.30 9.90 -4.14
CA GLU A 70 9.46 11.07 -4.48
C GLU A 70 10.04 11.89 -5.64
N GLU A 71 11.36 12.08 -5.66
CA GLU A 71 12.08 12.82 -6.69
C GLU A 71 11.98 12.14 -8.06
N THR A 72 11.93 10.81 -8.06
CA THR A 72 11.79 10.03 -9.29
C THR A 72 10.37 10.17 -9.85
N ILE A 73 9.35 10.17 -8.99
CA ILE A 73 7.96 10.43 -9.39
C ILE A 73 7.85 11.85 -9.98
N ASP A 74 8.39 12.85 -9.29
CA ASP A 74 8.38 14.25 -9.74
C ASP A 74 9.06 14.41 -11.10
N PHE A 75 10.20 13.72 -11.32
CA PHE A 75 10.92 13.79 -12.59
C PHE A 75 10.18 13.07 -13.73
N LEU A 76 9.54 11.93 -13.46
CA LEU A 76 8.67 11.25 -14.43
C LEU A 76 7.52 12.18 -14.86
N TYR A 77 6.86 12.82 -13.89
CA TYR A 77 5.74 13.71 -14.16
C TYR A 77 6.17 14.94 -14.96
N LYS A 78 7.22 15.64 -14.53
CA LYS A 78 7.80 16.78 -15.28
C LYS A 78 8.17 16.40 -16.70
N THR A 79 8.77 15.22 -16.89
CA THR A 79 9.12 14.71 -18.23
C THR A 79 7.88 14.47 -19.09
N ARG A 80 6.80 13.94 -18.50
CA ARG A 80 5.53 13.71 -19.21
C ARG A 80 4.83 15.01 -19.60
N LEU A 81 4.79 15.99 -18.71
CA LEU A 81 4.24 17.33 -18.97
C LEU A 81 5.01 18.01 -20.10
N ALA A 82 6.34 18.08 -20.00
CA ALA A 82 7.19 18.67 -21.04
C ALA A 82 7.09 17.93 -22.38
N ALA A 83 6.80 16.62 -22.39
CA ALA A 83 6.53 15.88 -23.61
C ALA A 83 5.16 16.21 -24.22
N ALA A 84 4.16 16.53 -23.40
CA ALA A 84 2.82 16.91 -23.83
C ALA A 84 2.79 18.31 -24.46
N GLU A 85 3.63 19.23 -23.98
CA GLU A 85 3.69 20.63 -24.44
C GLU A 85 4.46 20.82 -25.76
N LYS A 86 5.15 19.79 -26.26
CA LYS A 86 5.88 19.87 -27.55
C LYS A 86 4.90 20.05 -28.70
N LYS A 87 5.29 20.79 -29.74
CA LYS A 87 4.47 21.08 -30.95
C LYS A 87 3.86 19.84 -31.62
N ASN A 88 4.56 18.70 -31.57
CA ASN A 88 4.10 17.40 -32.08
C ASN A 88 3.91 16.37 -30.95
N GLY A 89 3.81 16.82 -29.70
CA GLY A 89 3.61 15.98 -28.52
C GLY A 89 2.17 15.50 -28.43
N LYS A 90 1.96 14.28 -27.92
CA LYS A 90 0.61 13.81 -27.58
C LYS A 90 0.19 14.48 -26.27
N ALA A 91 -0.82 15.35 -26.36
CA ALA A 91 -1.46 15.97 -25.20
C ALA A 91 -1.88 14.91 -24.17
N ILE A 92 -1.94 15.30 -22.91
CA ILE A 92 -2.46 14.41 -21.86
C ILE A 92 -3.97 14.44 -21.97
N ASP A 93 -4.55 13.27 -22.17
CA ASP A 93 -5.99 13.08 -22.14
C ASP A 93 -6.41 12.76 -20.70
N TRP A 94 -6.84 13.79 -19.97
CA TRP A 94 -7.14 13.68 -18.55
C TRP A 94 -8.43 12.92 -18.25
N SER A 95 -9.30 12.68 -19.24
CA SER A 95 -10.49 11.84 -19.02
C SER A 95 -10.17 10.35 -18.84
N GLN A 96 -8.91 9.94 -19.09
CA GLN A 96 -8.45 8.57 -18.83
C GLN A 96 -7.97 8.37 -17.38
N TYR A 97 -8.00 9.42 -16.56
CA TYR A 97 -7.52 9.40 -15.18
C TYR A 97 -8.61 9.88 -14.22
N ALA A 98 -8.72 9.22 -13.07
CA ALA A 98 -9.67 9.63 -12.04
C ALA A 98 -9.15 9.45 -10.62
N TYR A 99 -9.49 10.41 -9.76
CA TYR A 99 -9.56 10.18 -8.32
C TYR A 99 -10.85 9.44 -8.00
N VAL A 100 -10.78 8.44 -7.13
CA VAL A 100 -11.95 7.63 -6.77
C VAL A 100 -12.15 7.68 -5.26
N ASN A 101 -13.34 8.10 -4.84
CA ASN A 101 -13.85 7.85 -3.50
C ASN A 101 -15.09 6.94 -3.58
N TYR A 102 -15.43 6.31 -2.46
CA TYR A 102 -16.73 5.68 -2.27
C TYR A 102 -17.42 6.26 -1.03
N ALA A 103 -18.74 6.39 -1.07
CA ALA A 103 -19.53 6.86 0.06
C ALA A 103 -20.73 5.94 0.28
N THR A 104 -20.81 5.39 1.49
CA THR A 104 -21.92 4.53 1.93
C THR A 104 -22.76 5.13 3.05
N ASP A 105 -22.32 6.26 3.63
CA ASP A 105 -23.05 7.06 4.60
C ASP A 105 -22.81 8.57 4.40
N ALA A 106 -23.60 9.39 5.10
CA ALA A 106 -23.60 10.84 4.95
C ALA A 106 -22.27 11.50 5.35
N ASN A 107 -21.53 10.97 6.34
CA ASN A 107 -20.24 11.54 6.74
C ASN A 107 -19.18 11.29 5.66
N TYR A 108 -19.15 10.09 5.09
CA TYR A 108 -18.24 9.79 3.97
C TYR A 108 -18.62 10.59 2.71
N LEU A 109 -19.91 10.85 2.47
CA LEU A 109 -20.33 11.73 1.38
C LEU A 109 -19.86 13.18 1.60
N CYS A 110 -20.00 13.69 2.83
CA CYS A 110 -19.47 15.01 3.23
C CYS A 110 -17.94 15.09 3.04
N ASN A 111 -17.21 14.06 3.50
CA ASN A 111 -15.77 13.97 3.30
C ASN A 111 -15.37 13.98 1.82
N THR A 112 -16.11 13.28 0.96
CA THR A 112 -15.88 13.31 -0.49
C THR A 112 -16.14 14.69 -1.08
N LEU A 113 -17.19 15.40 -0.65
CA LEU A 113 -17.43 16.78 -1.07
C LEU A 113 -16.22 17.67 -0.74
N ILE A 114 -15.74 17.65 0.50
CA ILE A 114 -14.56 18.41 0.93
C ILE A 114 -13.33 18.04 0.10
N MET A 115 -13.06 16.75 -0.07
CA MET A 115 -11.89 16.27 -0.80
C MET A 115 -11.93 16.63 -2.29
N PHE A 116 -13.09 16.56 -2.93
CA PHE A 116 -13.25 16.91 -4.34
C PHE A 116 -13.13 18.41 -4.57
N GLU A 117 -13.70 19.24 -3.69
CA GLU A 117 -13.47 20.69 -3.73
C GLU A 117 -11.97 21.00 -3.57
N SER A 118 -11.29 20.39 -2.59
CA SER A 118 -9.86 20.56 -2.38
C SER A 118 -9.03 20.15 -3.61
N LEU A 119 -9.30 19.00 -4.24
CA LEU A 119 -8.59 18.59 -5.47
C LEU A 119 -8.77 19.58 -6.63
N ARG A 120 -9.96 20.19 -6.75
CA ARG A 120 -10.24 21.22 -7.76
C ARG A 120 -9.48 22.51 -7.47
N GLU A 121 -9.50 22.98 -6.24
CA GLU A 121 -8.76 24.18 -5.80
C GLU A 121 -7.25 24.00 -5.96
N LEU A 122 -6.74 22.80 -5.69
CA LEU A 122 -5.35 22.41 -5.89
C LEU A 122 -4.99 22.16 -7.36
N GLY A 123 -5.94 22.35 -8.28
CA GLY A 123 -5.70 22.39 -9.72
C GLY A 123 -5.57 21.02 -10.40
N SER A 124 -6.08 19.94 -9.79
CA SER A 124 -6.11 18.64 -10.45
C SER A 124 -6.95 18.68 -11.72
N LYS A 125 -6.48 18.00 -12.77
CA LYS A 125 -7.15 17.91 -14.07
C LYS A 125 -7.89 16.59 -14.29
N ALA A 126 -7.65 15.59 -13.44
CA ALA A 126 -8.29 14.28 -13.55
C ALA A 126 -9.79 14.34 -13.22
N GLN A 127 -10.55 13.35 -13.65
CA GLN A 127 -11.95 13.22 -13.23
C GLN A 127 -12.04 12.89 -11.74
N LEU A 128 -13.14 13.31 -11.12
CA LEU A 128 -13.42 13.07 -9.71
C LEU A 128 -14.60 12.10 -9.61
N LEU A 129 -14.30 10.82 -9.49
CA LEU A 129 -15.28 9.74 -9.51
C LEU A 129 -15.74 9.40 -8.08
N LEU A 130 -17.04 9.62 -7.82
CA LEU A 130 -17.69 9.15 -6.61
C LEU A 130 -18.49 7.87 -6.91
N LEU A 131 -18.16 6.79 -6.19
CA LEU A 131 -18.98 5.58 -6.08
C LEU A 131 -19.98 5.76 -4.92
N LEU A 132 -21.22 6.10 -5.25
CA LEU A 132 -22.26 6.46 -4.27
C LEU A 132 -23.23 5.30 -4.06
N SER A 133 -23.42 4.87 -2.81
CA SER A 133 -24.44 3.87 -2.48
C SER A 133 -25.85 4.32 -2.88
N LYS A 134 -26.56 3.51 -3.68
CA LYS A 134 -27.98 3.75 -4.02
C LYS A 134 -28.85 3.89 -2.79
N HIS A 135 -28.63 3.03 -1.79
CA HIS A 135 -29.38 3.06 -0.54
C HIS A 135 -29.25 4.40 0.19
N LEU A 136 -28.12 5.10 0.06
CA LEU A 136 -27.92 6.39 0.71
C LEU A 136 -28.82 7.48 0.10
N VAL A 137 -29.04 7.44 -1.21
CA VAL A 137 -29.84 8.45 -1.93
C VAL A 137 -31.32 8.07 -2.10
N GLU A 138 -31.67 6.80 -1.91
CA GLU A 138 -33.05 6.30 -2.02
C GLU A 138 -33.77 6.19 -0.66
N ALA A 139 -33.05 6.32 0.47
CA ALA A 139 -33.61 6.20 1.81
C ALA A 139 -34.41 7.45 2.24
N GLU A 140 -35.59 7.67 1.66
CA GLU A 140 -36.43 8.86 1.90
C GLU A 140 -36.84 9.07 3.36
N THR A 141 -36.90 7.98 4.15
CA THR A 141 -37.23 8.01 5.57
C THR A 141 -36.02 8.30 6.47
N SER A 142 -34.81 8.36 5.92
CA SER A 142 -33.59 8.66 6.68
C SER A 142 -33.59 10.11 7.15
N PRO A 143 -33.20 10.40 8.41
CA PRO A 143 -33.00 11.77 8.89
C PRO A 143 -32.03 12.59 8.02
N ASP A 144 -31.06 11.91 7.40
CA ASP A 144 -30.00 12.56 6.61
C ASP A 144 -30.39 12.77 5.14
N TYR A 145 -31.57 12.30 4.69
CA TYR A 145 -31.95 12.26 3.27
C TYR A 145 -31.85 13.61 2.56
N GLN A 146 -32.35 14.68 3.18
CA GLN A 146 -32.30 16.03 2.62
C GLN A 146 -30.87 16.56 2.54
N GLN A 147 -30.05 16.28 3.56
CA GLN A 147 -28.65 16.67 3.57
C GLN A 147 -27.86 15.92 2.49
N VAL A 148 -28.10 14.62 2.35
CA VAL A 148 -27.51 13.79 1.30
C VAL A 148 -27.85 14.35 -0.09
N LYS A 149 -29.13 14.62 -0.37
CA LYS A 149 -29.55 15.20 -1.65
C LYS A 149 -28.85 16.52 -1.95
N LYS A 150 -28.75 17.39 -0.94
CA LYS A 150 -28.05 18.68 -1.06
C LYS A 150 -26.57 18.50 -1.41
N MET A 151 -25.85 17.62 -0.71
CA MET A 151 -24.44 17.34 -0.99
C MET A 151 -24.23 16.73 -2.38
N VAL A 152 -25.14 15.86 -2.85
CA VAL A 152 -25.10 15.33 -4.22
C VAL A 152 -25.26 16.45 -5.25
N SER A 153 -26.24 17.34 -5.08
CA SER A 153 -26.42 18.49 -5.98
C SER A 153 -25.21 19.43 -5.96
N GLN A 154 -24.61 19.68 -4.79
CA GLN A 154 -23.37 20.46 -4.68
C GLN A 154 -22.21 19.84 -5.47
N LEU A 155 -22.02 18.52 -5.37
CA LEU A 155 -21.01 17.80 -6.14
C LEU A 155 -21.23 17.92 -7.65
N GLU A 156 -22.48 17.84 -8.11
CA GLU A 156 -22.85 17.96 -9.53
C GLU A 156 -22.65 19.40 -10.05
N GLU A 157 -23.02 20.40 -9.26
CA GLU A 157 -22.92 21.81 -9.61
C GLU A 157 -21.49 22.32 -9.59
N ALA A 158 -20.78 22.10 -8.47
CA ALA A 158 -19.41 22.55 -8.29
C ALA A 158 -18.47 21.79 -9.24
N GLY A 159 -18.73 20.51 -9.44
CA GLY A 159 -17.94 19.62 -10.28
C GLY A 159 -18.33 19.56 -11.75
N LYS A 160 -19.12 20.51 -12.29
CA LYS A 160 -19.67 20.40 -13.65
C LYS A 160 -18.60 20.14 -14.71
N GLY A 161 -18.62 18.94 -15.29
CA GLY A 161 -17.69 18.49 -16.33
C GLY A 161 -16.44 17.75 -15.82
N GLN A 162 -16.22 17.69 -14.50
CA GLN A 162 -15.09 16.98 -13.89
C GLN A 162 -15.53 15.88 -12.90
N VAL A 163 -16.59 16.12 -12.13
CA VAL A 163 -17.16 15.13 -11.20
C VAL A 163 -18.04 14.14 -11.95
N VAL A 164 -17.86 12.86 -11.64
CA VAL A 164 -18.65 11.74 -12.16
C VAL A 164 -19.22 10.99 -10.97
N ILE A 165 -20.54 10.84 -10.92
CA ILE A 165 -21.21 10.06 -9.85
C ILE A 165 -21.71 8.75 -10.45
N LYS A 166 -21.29 7.63 -9.85
CA LYS A 166 -21.79 6.29 -10.16
C LYS A 166 -22.55 5.73 -8.98
N TYR A 167 -23.83 5.45 -9.19
CA TYR A 167 -24.65 4.78 -8.20
C TYR A 167 -24.36 3.28 -8.17
N ILE A 168 -23.99 2.77 -6.99
CA ILE A 168 -23.55 1.39 -6.77
C ILE A 168 -24.38 0.70 -5.69
N ASP A 169 -24.37 -0.63 -5.73
CA ASP A 169 -24.87 -1.46 -4.65
C ASP A 169 -23.73 -1.76 -3.67
N SER A 170 -23.91 -1.40 -2.39
CA SER A 170 -22.89 -1.64 -1.36
C SER A 170 -22.67 -3.14 -1.13
N ILE A 171 -21.40 -3.53 -0.94
CA ILE A 171 -21.05 -4.91 -0.59
C ILE A 171 -21.13 -5.05 0.93
N ASN A 172 -22.27 -5.55 1.41
CA ASN A 172 -22.54 -5.75 2.83
C ASN A 172 -22.02 -7.09 3.33
N LYS A 173 -21.41 -7.10 4.53
CA LYS A 173 -21.15 -8.32 5.31
C LYS A 173 -22.41 -8.68 6.12
N PRO A 174 -23.13 -9.77 5.81
CA PRO A 174 -24.47 -10.02 6.35
C PRO A 174 -24.57 -10.16 7.88
N SER A 175 -23.48 -10.53 8.55
CA SER A 175 -23.44 -10.78 10.00
C SER A 175 -22.60 -9.76 10.77
N ASP A 176 -22.26 -8.65 10.13
CA ASP A 176 -21.39 -7.62 10.69
C ASP A 176 -22.22 -6.37 11.03
N THR A 177 -22.29 -6.02 12.31
CA THR A 177 -23.01 -4.83 12.80
C THR A 177 -22.08 -3.66 13.09
N THR A 178 -20.79 -3.77 12.74
CA THR A 178 -19.83 -2.69 12.92
C THR A 178 -19.96 -1.64 11.81
N GLN A 179 -19.33 -0.48 12.01
CA GLN A 179 -19.19 0.55 10.98
C GLN A 179 -18.44 0.06 9.71
N TRP A 180 -17.76 -1.09 9.78
CA TRP A 180 -16.99 -1.65 8.67
C TRP A 180 -17.77 -2.71 7.88
N SER A 181 -19.04 -2.93 8.19
CA SER A 181 -19.91 -3.91 7.52
C SER A 181 -19.98 -3.71 5.99
N GLN A 182 -19.81 -2.48 5.52
CA GLN A 182 -19.84 -2.11 4.10
C GLN A 182 -18.45 -1.83 3.50
N SER A 183 -17.38 -2.07 4.27
CA SER A 183 -15.98 -1.80 3.86
C SER A 183 -15.59 -2.46 2.54
N MET A 184 -16.14 -3.65 2.25
CA MET A 184 -15.88 -4.40 1.02
C MET A 184 -16.30 -3.65 -0.25
N THR A 185 -17.19 -2.66 -0.13
CA THR A 185 -17.58 -1.76 -1.22
C THR A 185 -16.37 -1.06 -1.85
N LYS A 186 -15.30 -0.83 -1.07
CA LYS A 186 -14.02 -0.31 -1.55
C LYS A 186 -13.47 -1.12 -2.73
N LEU A 187 -13.71 -2.43 -2.79
CA LEU A 187 -13.17 -3.30 -3.85
C LEU A 187 -13.74 -2.99 -5.24
N LEU A 188 -14.85 -2.24 -5.33
CA LEU A 188 -15.40 -1.78 -6.61
C LEU A 188 -14.47 -0.79 -7.33
N VAL A 189 -13.49 -0.18 -6.64
CA VAL A 189 -12.49 0.70 -7.27
C VAL A 189 -11.64 -0.04 -8.31
N PHE A 190 -11.50 -1.36 -8.20
CA PHE A 190 -10.78 -2.19 -9.16
C PHE A 190 -11.56 -2.44 -10.45
N ASN A 191 -12.86 -2.11 -10.49
CA ASN A 191 -13.74 -2.31 -11.65
C ASN A 191 -13.85 -1.07 -12.56
N GLN A 192 -13.13 0.01 -12.28
CA GLN A 192 -13.23 1.27 -13.04
C GLN A 192 -12.41 1.21 -14.34
N THR A 193 -12.74 0.24 -15.20
CA THR A 193 -11.99 -0.14 -16.40
C THR A 193 -12.09 0.84 -17.56
N GLU A 194 -12.94 1.87 -17.46
CA GLU A 194 -12.97 2.98 -18.39
C GLU A 194 -11.77 3.93 -18.25
N TYR A 195 -11.04 3.86 -17.13
CA TYR A 195 -9.85 4.65 -16.88
C TYR A 195 -8.58 3.85 -17.13
N GLU A 196 -7.56 4.52 -17.66
CA GLU A 196 -6.22 3.95 -17.77
C GLU A 196 -5.60 3.73 -16.38
N ARG A 197 -5.84 4.67 -15.46
CA ARG A 197 -5.34 4.61 -14.09
C ARG A 197 -6.23 5.43 -13.17
N VAL A 198 -6.50 4.88 -11.99
CA VAL A 198 -7.25 5.56 -10.93
C VAL A 198 -6.40 5.71 -9.68
N ILE A 199 -6.63 6.78 -8.93
CA ILE A 199 -6.08 6.99 -7.58
C ILE A 199 -7.26 6.90 -6.61
N PHE A 200 -7.32 5.81 -5.88
CA PHE A 200 -8.20 5.70 -4.74
C PHE A 200 -7.61 6.45 -3.55
N LEU A 201 -8.43 7.28 -2.91
CA LEU A 201 -8.13 7.93 -1.64
C LEU A 201 -9.22 7.51 -0.63
N ASP A 202 -8.82 7.05 0.55
CA ASP A 202 -9.75 7.02 1.68
C ASP A 202 -10.11 8.48 2.00
N ASN A 203 -11.40 8.78 2.13
CA ASN A 203 -11.87 10.18 2.20
C ASN A 203 -11.79 10.78 3.61
N ASP A 204 -11.40 10.01 4.62
CA ASP A 204 -11.09 10.48 5.97
C ASP A 204 -9.66 11.01 6.06
N ALA A 205 -9.37 12.02 5.23
CA ALA A 205 -8.06 12.64 5.10
C ALA A 205 -8.17 14.13 4.75
N ILE A 206 -7.03 14.81 4.80
CA ILE A 206 -6.85 16.17 4.28
C ILE A 206 -5.76 16.19 3.22
N LEU A 207 -5.91 17.09 2.25
CA LEU A 207 -4.98 17.27 1.14
C LEU A 207 -4.23 18.60 1.29
N ASN A 208 -2.92 18.57 1.07
CA ASN A 208 -2.09 19.78 0.97
C ASN A 208 -1.72 20.10 -0.49
N ASP A 209 -1.83 19.13 -1.39
CA ASP A 209 -1.59 19.28 -2.83
C ASP A 209 -2.33 18.17 -3.59
N ASN A 210 -2.54 18.33 -4.90
CA ASN A 210 -3.00 17.24 -5.75
C ASN A 210 -1.91 16.16 -5.90
N LEU A 211 -2.30 14.97 -6.34
CA LEU A 211 -1.41 13.82 -6.53
C LEU A 211 -1.31 13.41 -8.01
N ASP A 212 -1.47 14.36 -8.94
CA ASP A 212 -1.60 14.07 -10.37
C ASP A 212 -0.35 13.33 -10.92
N GLU A 213 0.81 13.53 -10.29
CA GLU A 213 2.05 12.84 -10.64
C GLU A 213 1.95 11.31 -10.56
N LEU A 214 1.07 10.78 -9.70
CA LEU A 214 0.88 9.34 -9.52
C LEU A 214 0.14 8.70 -10.71
N PHE A 215 -0.58 9.47 -11.54
CA PHE A 215 -1.15 8.96 -12.79
C PHE A 215 -0.09 8.59 -13.82
N PHE A 216 1.17 9.01 -13.63
CA PHE A 216 2.25 8.82 -14.59
C PHE A 216 3.37 7.90 -14.08
N LEU A 217 3.06 7.05 -13.09
CA LEU A 217 3.90 5.91 -12.75
C LEU A 217 4.09 5.00 -13.98
N PRO A 218 5.21 4.24 -14.06
CA PRO A 218 5.49 3.43 -15.25
C PRO A 218 4.34 2.50 -15.63
N ASP A 219 4.03 2.40 -16.93
CA ASP A 219 2.80 1.74 -17.44
C ASP A 219 2.65 0.27 -17.06
N TYR A 220 3.77 -0.40 -16.77
CA TYR A 220 3.79 -1.79 -16.33
C TYR A 220 3.34 -1.97 -14.87
N ILE A 221 3.31 -0.90 -14.08
CA ILE A 221 2.81 -0.92 -12.70
C ILE A 221 1.29 -0.88 -12.71
N LYS A 222 0.71 -1.99 -12.24
CA LYS A 222 -0.74 -2.18 -12.13
C LYS A 222 -1.29 -1.78 -10.76
N PHE A 223 -0.46 -1.82 -9.72
CA PHE A 223 -0.83 -1.44 -8.37
C PHE A 223 0.34 -0.75 -7.67
N ALA A 224 0.10 0.41 -7.06
CA ALA A 224 1.07 1.05 -6.18
C ALA A 224 0.39 1.64 -4.96
N ALA A 225 1.02 1.50 -3.80
CA ALA A 225 0.51 2.05 -2.55
C ALA A 225 1.68 2.29 -1.58
N PRO A 226 1.52 3.18 -0.59
CA PRO A 226 2.39 3.21 0.57
C PRO A 226 2.36 1.87 1.32
N VAL A 227 3.29 1.67 2.23
CA VAL A 227 3.27 0.53 3.15
C VAL A 227 2.87 0.97 4.56
N SER A 228 2.38 0.03 5.35
CA SER A 228 1.95 0.22 6.74
C SER A 228 3.14 0.45 7.69
N TYR A 229 3.84 1.57 7.53
CA TYR A 229 5.09 1.89 8.25
C TYR A 229 4.88 2.01 9.77
N TRP A 230 3.67 2.31 10.23
CA TRP A 230 3.32 2.45 11.65
C TRP A 230 3.42 1.14 12.46
N TYR A 231 3.63 0.00 11.81
CA TYR A 231 3.98 -1.26 12.48
C TYR A 231 5.50 -1.46 12.68
N LEU A 232 6.32 -0.53 12.19
CA LEU A 232 7.77 -0.60 12.31
C LEU A 232 8.27 0.09 13.57
N SER A 233 9.42 -0.38 14.04
CA SER A 233 10.24 0.28 15.06
C SER A 233 11.55 0.80 14.47
N GLU A 234 12.25 1.67 15.19
CA GLU A 234 13.60 2.12 14.80
C GLU A 234 14.56 0.95 14.55
N LYS A 235 14.47 -0.08 15.40
CA LYS A 235 15.26 -1.31 15.25
C LYS A 235 15.02 -2.01 13.92
N ASP A 236 13.79 -1.96 13.41
CA ASP A 236 13.44 -2.56 12.11
C ASP A 236 14.06 -1.78 10.96
N LEU A 237 14.12 -0.46 11.06
CA LEU A 237 14.78 0.41 10.08
C LEU A 237 16.29 0.18 10.08
N ASP A 238 16.90 0.06 11.25
CA ASP A 238 18.32 -0.25 11.36
C ASP A 238 18.66 -1.61 10.75
N GLU A 239 17.81 -2.62 10.98
CA GLU A 239 17.97 -3.94 10.38
C GLU A 239 17.81 -3.89 8.86
N ALA A 240 16.81 -3.16 8.36
CA ALA A 240 16.60 -2.93 6.94
C ALA A 240 17.79 -2.21 6.27
N CYS A 241 18.31 -1.14 6.87
CA CYS A 241 19.49 -0.42 6.38
C CYS A 241 20.75 -1.31 6.39
N ARG A 242 20.95 -2.10 7.46
CA ARG A 242 22.03 -3.08 7.54
C ARG A 242 21.90 -4.18 6.49
N GLU A 243 20.68 -4.66 6.21
CA GLU A 243 20.42 -5.65 5.15
C GLU A 243 20.82 -5.09 3.78
N VAL A 244 20.33 -3.90 3.42
CA VAL A 244 20.65 -3.25 2.13
C VAL A 244 22.18 -3.07 1.97
N LYS A 245 22.84 -2.53 3.00
CA LYS A 245 24.28 -2.22 2.93
C LYS A 245 25.17 -3.46 2.97
N ASN A 246 24.92 -4.39 3.91
CA ASN A 246 25.86 -5.46 4.22
C ASN A 246 25.49 -6.79 3.56
N VAL A 247 24.20 -7.08 3.38
CA VAL A 247 23.73 -8.34 2.81
C VAL A 247 23.57 -8.21 1.30
N GLU A 248 22.83 -7.20 0.85
CA GLU A 248 22.61 -6.96 -0.58
C GLU A 248 23.78 -6.24 -1.25
N LYS A 249 24.69 -5.62 -0.47
CA LYS A 249 25.83 -4.83 -0.95
C LYS A 249 25.41 -3.68 -1.87
N LEU A 250 24.24 -3.11 -1.60
CA LEU A 250 23.65 -2.01 -2.34
C LEU A 250 23.92 -0.67 -1.63
N PRO A 251 23.95 0.45 -2.38
CA PRO A 251 24.02 1.77 -1.73
C PRO A 251 22.79 1.97 -0.86
N ASN A 252 22.96 2.57 0.32
CA ASN A 252 21.86 2.99 1.17
C ASN A 252 21.63 4.51 1.12
N ASN A 253 22.54 5.31 0.57
CA ASN A 253 22.26 6.72 0.29
C ASN A 253 21.27 6.85 -0.87
N LEU A 254 20.10 7.44 -0.58
CA LEU A 254 19.02 7.64 -1.55
C LEU A 254 19.46 8.47 -2.77
N ALA A 255 20.34 9.46 -2.59
CA ALA A 255 20.83 10.32 -3.66
C ALA A 255 21.49 9.53 -4.80
N ARG A 256 22.20 8.44 -4.47
CA ARG A 256 22.85 7.57 -5.47
C ARG A 256 21.85 6.87 -6.39
N TYR A 257 20.63 6.65 -5.92
CA TYR A 257 19.55 6.11 -6.74
C TYR A 257 18.96 7.20 -7.61
N THR A 258 18.58 8.34 -7.01
CA THR A 258 17.89 9.44 -7.72
C THR A 258 18.73 9.99 -8.87
N ASP A 259 20.04 10.20 -8.68
CA ASP A 259 20.93 10.71 -9.73
C ASP A 259 20.95 9.79 -10.97
N LYS A 260 21.01 8.47 -10.73
CA LYS A 260 21.00 7.47 -11.81
C LYS A 260 19.64 7.35 -12.46
N LEU A 261 18.57 7.42 -11.68
CA LEU A 261 17.20 7.33 -12.17
C LEU A 261 16.87 8.52 -13.08
N GLU A 262 17.31 9.72 -12.70
CA GLU A 262 17.13 10.93 -13.50
C GLU A 262 17.78 10.82 -14.88
N ASP A 263 19.07 10.41 -14.94
CA ASP A 263 19.77 10.19 -16.22
C ASP A 263 19.05 9.17 -17.10
N ARG A 264 18.55 8.08 -16.50
CA ARG A 264 17.84 7.03 -17.24
C ARG A 264 16.50 7.52 -17.78
N ILE A 265 15.72 8.26 -17.00
CA ILE A 265 14.45 8.83 -17.46
C ILE A 265 14.70 9.80 -18.62
N ARG A 266 15.72 10.67 -18.49
CA ARG A 266 16.14 11.59 -19.55
C ARG A 266 16.49 10.88 -20.86
N ARG A 267 17.14 9.72 -20.76
CA ARG A 267 17.50 8.85 -21.90
C ARG A 267 16.39 7.88 -22.31
N LYS A 268 15.19 7.97 -21.72
CA LYS A 268 14.05 7.06 -21.95
C LYS A 268 14.37 5.58 -21.73
N LYS A 269 15.23 5.29 -20.75
CA LYS A 269 15.61 3.92 -20.37
C LYS A 269 14.75 3.40 -19.23
N LEU A 270 14.63 2.08 -19.13
CA LEU A 270 13.92 1.42 -18.02
C LEU A 270 14.53 1.74 -16.67
N ILE A 271 13.69 2.05 -15.68
CA ILE A 271 14.13 2.45 -14.33
C ILE A 271 14.02 1.35 -13.28
N TYR A 272 13.18 0.33 -13.48
CA TYR A 272 12.81 -0.63 -12.43
C TYR A 272 14.01 -1.27 -11.70
N ASN A 273 15.00 -1.74 -12.45
CA ASN A 273 16.17 -2.41 -11.88
C ASN A 273 17.07 -1.46 -11.05
N TYR A 274 16.93 -0.15 -11.25
CA TYR A 274 17.67 0.89 -10.53
C TYR A 274 16.89 1.44 -9.35
N LEU A 275 15.62 1.09 -9.19
CA LEU A 275 14.85 1.52 -8.03
C LEU A 275 15.37 0.83 -6.75
N PRO A 276 15.30 1.49 -5.59
CA PRO A 276 15.51 0.87 -4.30
C PRO A 276 14.62 -0.37 -4.12
N SER A 277 15.21 -1.46 -3.62
CA SER A 277 14.44 -2.66 -3.28
C SER A 277 13.78 -2.48 -1.92
N LEU A 278 12.56 -2.98 -1.75
CA LEU A 278 11.94 -3.15 -0.44
C LEU A 278 12.73 -4.21 0.34
N PRO A 279 13.25 -3.91 1.54
CA PRO A 279 14.03 -4.86 2.34
C PRO A 279 13.23 -6.15 2.63
N PRO A 280 13.70 -7.32 2.17
CA PRO A 280 12.99 -8.59 2.31
C PRO A 280 12.61 -8.94 3.75
N THR A 281 13.44 -8.59 4.73
CA THR A 281 13.17 -8.86 6.16
C THR A 281 11.91 -8.19 6.71
N LEU A 282 11.37 -7.17 6.02
CA LEU A 282 10.16 -6.47 6.45
C LEU A 282 8.88 -7.22 6.04
N TYR A 283 8.92 -8.05 4.99
CA TYR A 283 7.73 -8.75 4.48
C TYR A 283 7.86 -10.28 4.38
N LEU A 284 9.06 -10.82 4.63
CA LEU A 284 9.34 -12.27 4.68
C LEU A 284 9.64 -12.74 6.11
N ASP A 285 9.36 -14.02 6.39
CA ASP A 285 9.57 -14.61 7.73
C ASP A 285 11.02 -14.95 8.03
N SER A 286 11.84 -15.07 6.99
CA SER A 286 13.23 -15.48 7.15
C SER A 286 14.17 -14.55 6.39
N LYS A 287 15.38 -14.42 6.93
CA LYS A 287 16.50 -13.75 6.25
C LYS A 287 16.91 -14.45 4.95
N ASN A 288 16.37 -15.65 4.67
CA ASN A 288 16.68 -16.42 3.47
C ASN A 288 15.46 -16.48 2.55
N VAL A 289 15.48 -15.64 1.51
CA VAL A 289 14.44 -15.60 0.46
C VAL A 289 14.12 -16.99 -0.12
N ALA A 290 15.12 -17.87 -0.30
CA ALA A 290 14.89 -19.23 -0.82
C ALA A 290 14.02 -20.07 0.11
N LYS A 291 14.20 -19.92 1.43
CA LYS A 291 13.43 -20.65 2.45
C LYS A 291 11.96 -20.24 2.40
N ASP A 292 11.67 -18.95 2.21
CA ASP A 292 10.29 -18.46 2.14
C ASP A 292 9.63 -18.79 0.79
N LEU A 293 10.38 -18.74 -0.32
CA LEU A 293 9.90 -19.22 -1.62
C LEU A 293 9.52 -20.70 -1.59
N ILE A 294 10.30 -21.53 -0.89
CA ILE A 294 10.02 -22.95 -0.69
C ILE A 294 8.78 -23.16 0.17
N ARG A 295 8.65 -22.43 1.28
CA ARG A 295 7.45 -22.49 2.13
C ARG A 295 6.18 -22.15 1.34
N ALA A 296 6.23 -21.10 0.52
CA ALA A 296 5.11 -20.71 -0.35
C ALA A 296 4.79 -21.76 -1.42
N GLN A 297 5.80 -22.44 -1.96
CA GLN A 297 5.60 -23.52 -2.94
C GLN A 297 4.94 -24.75 -2.32
N PHE A 298 5.32 -25.13 -1.09
CA PHE A 298 4.79 -26.31 -0.41
C PHE A 298 3.44 -26.07 0.27
N SER A 299 3.10 -24.82 0.65
CA SER A 299 1.76 -24.50 1.16
C SER A 299 0.69 -24.66 0.08
N LEU A 300 1.01 -24.33 -1.18
CA LEU A 300 0.12 -24.50 -2.34
C LEU A 300 -0.09 -25.97 -2.76
N ALA A 301 0.73 -26.90 -2.26
CA ALA A 301 0.67 -28.33 -2.60
C ALA A 301 -0.03 -29.18 -1.51
N SER A 302 -0.53 -28.56 -0.43
CA SER A 302 -1.15 -29.24 0.71
C SER A 302 -2.67 -29.35 0.55
N LEU A 303 -3.20 -30.59 0.52
CA LEU A 303 -4.64 -30.89 0.65
C LEU A 303 -5.15 -30.76 2.10
N PHE A 304 -4.29 -30.41 3.05
CA PHE A 304 -4.63 -30.22 4.47
C PHE A 304 -4.24 -28.79 4.88
N ASP A 305 -5.15 -27.86 4.61
CA ASP A 305 -5.00 -26.44 4.88
C ASP A 305 -5.61 -26.10 6.25
N HIS A 306 -5.05 -26.67 7.33
CA HIS A 306 -5.43 -26.33 8.70
C HIS A 306 -4.21 -25.81 9.48
N HIS A 307 -4.24 -24.50 9.73
CA HIS A 307 -3.53 -23.81 10.79
C HIS A 307 -2.01 -24.00 10.88
N ILE A 308 -1.27 -23.61 9.84
CA ILE A 308 0.07 -23.05 10.07
C ILE A 308 -0.10 -21.56 10.22
N SER A 309 0.06 -21.07 11.45
CA SER A 309 0.12 -19.64 11.80
C SER A 309 0.90 -18.85 10.75
N GLU A 310 0.16 -18.09 9.94
CA GLU A 310 0.66 -17.07 9.02
C GLU A 310 1.27 -15.95 9.88
N LYS A 311 2.55 -16.04 10.25
CA LYS A 311 3.26 -14.82 10.63
C LYS A 311 3.32 -13.97 9.37
N SER A 312 2.40 -13.00 9.30
CA SER A 312 2.41 -12.00 8.24
C SER A 312 3.67 -11.16 8.37
N GLY A 313 4.20 -10.69 7.25
CA GLY A 313 5.31 -9.74 7.27
C GLY A 313 4.98 -8.52 8.14
N LYS A 314 6.01 -7.82 8.65
CA LYS A 314 5.82 -6.63 9.49
C LYS A 314 5.07 -5.52 8.77
N ILE A 315 5.19 -5.47 7.45
CA ILE A 315 4.50 -4.50 6.59
C ILE A 315 3.56 -5.16 5.60
N LYS A 316 2.52 -4.41 5.28
CA LYS A 316 1.51 -4.64 4.25
C LYS A 316 1.39 -3.37 3.40
N PHE A 317 0.72 -3.43 2.25
CA PHE A 317 0.31 -2.22 1.56
C PHE A 317 -0.76 -1.50 2.39
N ALA A 318 -0.62 -0.19 2.55
CA ALA A 318 -1.67 0.64 3.11
C ALA A 318 -2.81 0.79 2.10
N SER A 319 -4.05 0.60 2.52
CA SER A 319 -5.24 0.70 1.65
C SER A 319 -5.91 2.07 1.66
N ASN A 320 -5.25 3.08 2.25
CA ASN A 320 -5.72 4.47 2.32
C ASN A 320 -5.39 5.28 1.06
N VAL A 321 -4.31 4.93 0.34
CA VAL A 321 -4.00 5.47 -0.99
C VAL A 321 -3.58 4.33 -1.90
N MET A 322 -4.29 4.16 -3.01
CA MET A 322 -3.99 3.11 -3.98
C MET A 322 -4.02 3.67 -5.40
N VAL A 323 -2.92 3.49 -6.13
CA VAL A 323 -2.81 3.80 -7.56
C VAL A 323 -3.02 2.50 -8.31
N ILE A 324 -4.10 2.42 -9.09
CA ILE A 324 -4.58 1.17 -9.68
C ILE A 324 -4.67 1.36 -11.20
N LYS A 325 -4.20 0.38 -11.96
CA LYS A 325 -4.53 0.21 -13.38
C LYS A 325 -5.63 -0.85 -13.47
N PRO A 326 -6.91 -0.44 -13.54
CA PRO A 326 -8.03 -1.38 -13.47
C PRO A 326 -8.01 -2.32 -14.67
N SER A 327 -8.46 -3.56 -14.46
CA SER A 327 -8.67 -4.50 -15.55
C SER A 327 -9.77 -5.49 -15.19
N LYS A 328 -10.51 -5.93 -16.20
CA LYS A 328 -11.60 -6.88 -16.03
C LYS A 328 -11.11 -8.17 -15.39
N GLU A 329 -9.96 -8.69 -15.82
CA GLU A 329 -9.37 -9.92 -15.29
C GLU A 329 -8.98 -9.79 -13.81
N MET A 330 -8.47 -8.62 -13.41
CA MET A 330 -8.15 -8.36 -12.01
C MET A 330 -9.42 -8.34 -11.17
N PHE A 331 -10.46 -7.62 -11.63
CA PHE A 331 -11.71 -7.51 -10.89
C PHE A 331 -12.43 -8.86 -10.77
N GLU A 332 -12.52 -9.65 -11.84
CA GLU A 332 -13.09 -11.00 -11.82
C GLU A 332 -12.38 -11.92 -10.81
N SER A 333 -11.05 -11.81 -10.71
CA SER A 333 -10.27 -12.55 -9.71
C SER A 333 -10.58 -12.09 -8.27
N ILE A 334 -10.86 -10.80 -8.07
CA ILE A 334 -11.25 -10.25 -6.76
C ILE A 334 -12.63 -10.77 -6.38
N GLU A 335 -13.59 -10.68 -7.30
CA GLU A 335 -14.97 -11.16 -7.11
C GLU A 335 -15.01 -12.65 -6.78
N ALA A 336 -14.20 -13.47 -7.47
CA ALA A 336 -14.09 -14.90 -7.16
C ALA A 336 -13.58 -15.18 -5.73
N SER A 337 -12.81 -14.26 -5.13
CA SER A 337 -12.28 -14.41 -3.77
C SER A 337 -13.24 -13.89 -2.68
N LEU A 338 -14.20 -13.04 -3.03
CA LEU A 338 -15.11 -12.35 -2.10
C LEU A 338 -15.94 -13.28 -1.21
N PRO A 339 -16.60 -14.34 -1.72
CA PRO A 339 -17.49 -15.18 -0.90
C PRO A 339 -16.81 -15.78 0.32
N LYS A 340 -15.52 -16.12 0.21
CA LYS A 340 -14.71 -16.65 1.33
C LYS A 340 -14.42 -15.59 2.38
N SER A 341 -14.18 -14.35 1.95
CA SER A 341 -13.81 -13.24 2.83
C SER A 341 -15.02 -12.60 3.51
N LEU A 342 -16.18 -12.54 2.85
CA LEU A 342 -17.41 -11.99 3.41
C LEU A 342 -17.86 -12.74 4.67
N LYS A 343 -17.70 -14.07 4.69
CA LYS A 343 -18.09 -14.94 5.82
C LYS A 343 -17.13 -14.90 7.02
N LYS A 344 -15.92 -14.37 6.87
CA LYS A 344 -14.93 -14.31 7.95
C LYS A 344 -15.15 -13.08 8.82
N ALA A 345 -15.34 -13.30 10.12
CA ALA A 345 -15.42 -12.23 11.11
C ALA A 345 -14.08 -11.48 11.21
N GLY A 346 -14.12 -10.15 11.34
CA GLY A 346 -12.94 -9.30 11.49
C GLY A 346 -12.06 -9.16 10.25
N LYS A 347 -12.49 -9.69 9.09
CA LYS A 347 -11.81 -9.52 7.81
C LYS A 347 -12.49 -8.43 6.98
N TYR A 348 -11.77 -7.34 6.72
CA TYR A 348 -12.25 -6.14 6.03
C TYR A 348 -11.52 -5.92 4.70
N ASP A 349 -11.77 -4.78 4.04
CA ASP A 349 -11.20 -4.43 2.74
C ASP A 349 -9.67 -4.54 2.72
N GLY A 350 -8.98 -3.95 3.70
CA GLY A 350 -7.53 -3.94 3.79
C GLY A 350 -6.94 -5.34 3.91
N ASP A 351 -7.64 -6.26 4.59
CA ASP A 351 -7.22 -7.66 4.71
C ASP A 351 -7.41 -8.42 3.40
N VAL A 352 -8.51 -8.18 2.67
CA VAL A 352 -8.71 -8.79 1.35
C VAL A 352 -7.64 -8.30 0.39
N ILE A 353 -7.39 -7.00 0.36
CA ILE A 353 -6.33 -6.37 -0.44
C ILE A 353 -4.97 -7.00 -0.12
N ASN A 354 -4.61 -7.20 1.14
CA ASN A 354 -3.26 -7.66 1.49
C ASN A 354 -3.09 -9.18 1.60
N ASP A 355 -4.15 -9.94 1.85
CA ASP A 355 -4.03 -11.37 2.06
C ASP A 355 -4.40 -12.15 0.79
N GLU A 356 -5.34 -11.65 0.00
CA GLU A 356 -5.85 -12.33 -1.20
C GLU A 356 -5.31 -11.72 -2.50
N ILE A 357 -5.24 -10.38 -2.61
CA ILE A 357 -4.94 -9.69 -3.87
C ILE A 357 -3.44 -9.36 -4.00
N PHE A 358 -2.92 -8.51 -3.12
CA PHE A 358 -1.57 -7.93 -3.15
C PHE A 358 -0.69 -8.37 -1.99
N ASN A 359 -0.72 -9.66 -1.66
CA ASN A 359 0.16 -10.21 -0.63
C ASN A 359 1.63 -10.18 -1.08
N LEU A 360 2.45 -9.34 -0.42
CA LEU A 360 3.87 -9.11 -0.77
C LEU A 360 4.67 -10.42 -0.93
N ARG A 361 4.44 -11.41 -0.05
CA ARG A 361 5.12 -12.71 -0.11
C ARG A 361 4.68 -13.53 -1.32
N LYS A 362 3.37 -13.63 -1.56
CA LYS A 362 2.82 -14.35 -2.74
C LYS A 362 3.25 -13.67 -4.04
N ILE A 363 3.34 -12.34 -4.05
CA ILE A 363 3.86 -11.56 -5.19
C ILE A 363 5.30 -11.98 -5.48
N LEU A 364 6.21 -11.88 -4.51
CA LEU A 364 7.63 -12.24 -4.73
C LEU A 364 7.77 -13.68 -5.24
N HIS A 365 7.03 -14.61 -4.64
CA HIS A 365 7.03 -16.01 -5.07
C HIS A 365 6.52 -16.19 -6.50
N THR A 366 5.40 -15.56 -6.85
CA THR A 366 4.81 -15.64 -8.19
C THR A 366 5.71 -14.99 -9.23
N GLN A 367 6.29 -13.83 -8.93
CA GLN A 367 7.26 -13.14 -9.81
C GLN A 367 8.44 -14.06 -10.15
N PHE A 368 9.08 -14.63 -9.13
CA PHE A 368 10.23 -15.50 -9.33
C PHE A 368 9.85 -16.79 -10.07
N LYS A 369 8.74 -17.42 -9.71
CA LYS A 369 8.23 -18.61 -10.38
C LYS A 369 7.93 -18.35 -11.86
N PHE A 370 7.30 -17.21 -12.18
CA PHE A 370 6.99 -16.82 -13.55
C PHE A 370 8.27 -16.53 -14.34
N PHE A 371 9.19 -15.75 -13.78
CA PHE A 371 10.48 -15.46 -14.41
C PHE A 371 11.29 -16.73 -14.72
N ARG A 372 11.30 -17.72 -13.81
CA ARG A 372 11.98 -19.00 -14.07
C ARG A 372 11.39 -19.76 -15.25
N ARG A 373 10.09 -19.60 -15.52
CA ARG A 373 9.40 -20.25 -16.64
C ARG A 373 9.57 -19.46 -17.94
N ILE A 374 9.40 -18.14 -17.90
CA ILE A 374 9.36 -17.27 -19.09
C ILE A 374 10.13 -15.97 -18.81
N ARG A 375 11.48 -16.06 -18.82
CA ARG A 375 12.39 -14.98 -18.40
C ARG A 375 12.10 -13.63 -19.07
N SER A 376 12.06 -13.60 -20.40
CA SER A 376 11.95 -12.37 -21.20
C SER A 376 10.58 -11.69 -21.15
N HIS A 377 9.53 -12.37 -20.66
CA HIS A 377 8.18 -11.83 -20.58
C HIS A 377 7.77 -11.48 -19.15
N PHE A 378 8.65 -11.71 -18.17
CA PHE A 378 8.37 -11.30 -16.80
C PHE A 378 8.37 -9.78 -16.71
N VAL A 379 7.25 -9.22 -16.24
CA VAL A 379 7.08 -7.80 -15.98
C VAL A 379 6.52 -7.64 -14.56
N PRO A 380 7.13 -6.80 -13.71
CA PRO A 380 6.63 -6.53 -12.36
C PRO A 380 5.36 -5.70 -12.46
N SER A 381 4.44 -5.93 -11.53
CA SER A 381 3.12 -5.28 -11.54
C SER A 381 2.86 -4.40 -10.32
N VAL A 382 3.75 -4.40 -9.33
CA VAL A 382 3.57 -3.65 -8.08
C VAL A 382 4.70 -2.67 -7.80
N MET A 383 4.40 -1.59 -7.10
CA MET A 383 5.36 -0.58 -6.64
C MET A 383 4.99 -0.08 -5.23
N VAL A 384 5.98 0.16 -4.38
CA VAL A 384 5.78 0.83 -3.09
C VAL A 384 5.98 2.33 -3.26
N LEU A 385 5.03 3.12 -2.78
CA LEU A 385 5.07 4.58 -2.80
C LEU A 385 5.73 5.16 -1.54
N PRO A 386 6.28 6.38 -1.61
CA PRO A 386 6.74 7.13 -0.43
C PRO A 386 5.59 7.34 0.56
N TYR A 387 5.74 6.85 1.79
CA TYR A 387 4.68 6.88 2.80
C TYR A 387 4.57 8.20 3.55
N ALA A 388 5.64 8.96 3.77
CA ALA A 388 5.58 10.28 4.38
C ALA A 388 4.92 11.31 3.44
N ARG A 389 5.11 11.20 2.12
CA ARG A 389 4.47 12.10 1.16
C ARG A 389 3.01 11.74 0.86
N TYR A 390 2.69 10.45 0.71
CA TYR A 390 1.38 10.01 0.21
C TYR A 390 0.57 9.15 1.18
N GLY A 391 1.06 8.90 2.39
CA GLY A 391 0.38 8.02 3.35
C GLY A 391 0.62 8.39 4.81
N LEU A 392 0.90 9.67 5.09
CA LEU A 392 1.17 10.15 6.44
C LEU A 392 -0.07 10.03 7.31
N LEU A 393 0.08 9.51 8.52
CA LEU A 393 -1.00 9.45 9.50
C LEU A 393 -0.92 10.64 10.45
N SER A 394 -2.05 11.25 10.76
CA SER A 394 -2.18 12.26 11.81
C SER A 394 -1.67 11.76 13.17
N GLY A 395 -1.90 10.47 13.49
CA GLY A 395 -1.34 9.84 14.68
C GLY A 395 0.18 9.78 14.70
N SER A 396 0.83 9.59 13.54
CA SER A 396 2.30 9.61 13.41
C SER A 396 2.89 11.01 13.55
N ILE A 397 2.12 12.07 13.23
CA ILE A 397 2.53 13.46 13.49
C ILE A 397 2.59 13.67 15.00
N ARG A 398 1.58 13.19 15.73
CA ARG A 398 1.49 13.34 17.19
C ARG A 398 2.49 12.48 17.95
N ASP A 399 2.78 11.29 17.45
CA ASP A 399 3.67 10.32 18.10
C ASP A 399 5.15 10.58 17.73
N ASN A 400 5.87 11.25 18.64
CA ASN A 400 7.29 11.56 18.48
C ASN A 400 8.15 10.31 18.20
N ALA A 401 7.77 9.14 18.73
CA ALA A 401 8.52 7.89 18.51
C ALA A 401 8.44 7.41 17.05
N GLN A 402 7.46 7.88 16.26
CA GLN A 402 7.33 7.53 14.85
C GLN A 402 8.08 8.49 13.91
N HIS A 403 8.60 9.62 14.41
CA HIS A 403 9.21 10.64 13.56
C HIS A 403 10.47 10.13 12.87
N SER A 404 11.28 9.31 13.54
CA SER A 404 12.46 8.66 12.95
C SER A 404 12.08 7.74 11.79
N ILE A 405 10.92 7.10 11.84
CA ILE A 405 10.38 6.24 10.77
C ILE A 405 10.05 7.06 9.52
N LEU A 406 9.57 8.29 9.69
CA LEU A 406 9.15 9.16 8.60
C LEU A 406 10.32 9.79 7.81
N ARG A 407 11.52 9.90 8.40
CA ARG A 407 12.66 10.65 7.83
C ARG A 407 13.11 10.13 6.46
N ASN A 408 13.10 8.82 6.28
CA ASN A 408 13.70 8.20 5.10
C ASN A 408 12.73 8.07 3.93
N ASP A 409 11.42 7.90 4.21
CA ASP A 409 10.32 7.74 3.24
C ASP A 409 10.44 6.51 2.30
N ILE A 410 11.65 5.97 2.16
CA ILE A 410 12.04 4.79 1.39
C ILE A 410 12.83 3.85 2.31
N LEU A 411 12.24 2.70 2.61
CA LEU A 411 12.76 1.76 3.61
C LEU A 411 14.10 1.16 3.18
N GLY A 412 15.05 1.06 4.11
CA GLY A 412 16.40 0.55 3.86
C GLY A 412 17.34 1.55 3.18
N THR A 413 16.89 2.80 3.00
CA THR A 413 17.73 3.91 2.53
C THR A 413 17.82 5.02 3.56
N GLN A 414 18.81 5.89 3.40
CA GLN A 414 19.05 7.09 4.20
C GLN A 414 19.17 8.30 3.28
N ARG A 415 18.69 9.45 3.73
CA ARG A 415 18.91 10.74 3.07
C ARG A 415 20.18 11.36 3.64
N LEU A 416 21.27 11.29 2.89
CA LEU A 416 22.59 11.76 3.34
C LEU A 416 23.05 12.97 2.51
N ASP A 417 23.71 13.92 3.17
CA ASP A 417 24.40 15.03 2.52
C ASP A 417 25.68 14.56 1.78
N THR A 418 26.38 15.49 1.14
CA THR A 418 27.63 15.20 0.42
C THR A 418 28.76 14.70 1.33
N SER A 419 28.69 15.02 2.62
CA SER A 419 29.64 14.61 3.66
C SER A 419 29.26 13.27 4.29
N GLY A 420 28.09 12.70 3.93
CA GLY A 420 27.57 11.44 4.45
C GLY A 420 26.76 11.56 5.75
N ASN A 421 26.43 12.76 6.20
CA ASN A 421 25.59 12.98 7.38
C ASN A 421 24.11 12.89 7.01
N GLU A 422 23.28 12.41 7.93
CA GLU A 422 21.82 12.41 7.74
C GLU A 422 21.29 13.84 7.61
N ILE A 423 20.44 14.06 6.61
CA ILE A 423 19.74 15.32 6.41
C ILE A 423 18.51 15.28 7.32
N PRO A 424 18.45 16.07 8.40
CA PRO A 424 17.29 16.08 9.28
C PRO A 424 16.07 16.63 8.53
N LYS A 425 14.98 15.86 8.53
CA LYS A 425 13.65 16.37 8.18
C LYS A 425 12.83 16.50 9.45
N ASP A 426 12.56 17.74 9.85
CA ASP A 426 11.65 18.05 10.95
C ASP A 426 10.21 17.62 10.58
N ILE A 427 9.41 17.24 11.59
CA ILE A 427 8.02 16.85 11.41
C ILE A 427 7.18 17.97 10.79
N SER A 428 7.51 19.23 11.03
CA SER A 428 6.84 20.36 10.37
C SER A 428 7.07 20.35 8.86
N ALA A 429 8.31 20.09 8.43
CA ALA A 429 8.65 19.99 7.01
C ALA A 429 8.01 18.75 6.37
N LEU A 430 7.98 17.61 7.08
CA LEU A 430 7.29 16.40 6.62
C LEU A 430 5.79 16.63 6.47
N THR A 431 5.14 17.24 7.46
CA THR A 431 3.71 17.54 7.44
C THR A 431 3.36 18.50 6.30
N LYS A 432 4.20 19.51 6.06
CA LYS A 432 4.01 20.45 4.95
C LYS A 432 4.20 19.80 3.58
N ASN A 433 5.16 18.88 3.46
CA ASN A 433 5.44 18.19 2.19
C ASN A 433 4.52 17.00 1.93
N ALA A 434 3.84 16.49 2.95
CA ALA A 434 2.83 15.45 2.80
C ALA A 434 1.68 16.01 1.95
N LYS A 435 1.34 15.32 0.85
CA LYS A 435 0.24 15.70 -0.03
C LYS A 435 -1.10 15.18 0.46
N TYR A 436 -1.08 14.05 1.17
CA TYR A 436 -2.24 13.37 1.72
C TYR A 436 -1.94 12.96 3.16
N ILE A 437 -2.79 13.38 4.10
CA ILE A 437 -2.68 13.06 5.53
C ILE A 437 -3.99 12.39 5.98
N HIS A 438 -3.91 11.12 6.36
CA HIS A 438 -5.06 10.31 6.74
C HIS A 438 -5.31 10.33 8.24
N PHE A 439 -6.57 10.50 8.64
CA PHE A 439 -6.99 10.60 10.02
C PHE A 439 -7.03 9.22 10.72
N SER A 440 -5.99 8.95 11.51
CA SER A 440 -5.80 7.67 12.22
C SER A 440 -5.09 7.87 13.56
N ASP A 441 -5.87 8.16 14.62
CA ASP A 441 -5.37 8.57 15.94
C ASP A 441 -5.85 7.67 17.09
N HIS A 442 -6.00 6.35 16.87
CA HIS A 442 -6.46 5.44 17.92
C HIS A 442 -5.75 5.69 19.27
N PRO A 443 -6.48 5.83 20.39
CA PRO A 443 -7.90 5.54 20.57
C PRO A 443 -8.89 6.68 20.24
N LEU A 444 -8.43 7.79 19.67
CA LEU A 444 -9.33 8.87 19.24
C LEU A 444 -10.27 8.39 18.13
N GLY A 445 -11.46 8.98 18.15
CA GLY A 445 -12.50 8.80 17.16
C GLY A 445 -12.16 9.47 15.83
N LYS A 446 -13.06 9.30 14.86
CA LYS A 446 -12.94 9.96 13.56
C LYS A 446 -13.22 11.47 13.70
N PRO A 447 -12.58 12.34 12.90
CA PRO A 447 -12.65 13.79 13.08
C PRO A 447 -14.08 14.37 13.13
N TRP A 448 -15.00 13.85 12.31
CA TRP A 448 -16.39 14.31 12.25
C TRP A 448 -17.23 13.95 13.48
N GLN A 449 -16.71 13.16 14.42
CA GLN A 449 -17.35 12.86 15.70
C GLN A 449 -17.26 14.03 16.70
N TYR A 450 -16.44 15.04 16.38
CA TYR A 450 -16.18 16.20 17.23
C TYR A 450 -16.80 17.45 16.61
N ARG A 451 -17.22 18.40 17.47
CA ARG A 451 -17.85 19.65 17.02
C ARG A 451 -16.84 20.76 16.83
N SER A 452 -15.81 20.79 17.66
CA SER A 452 -14.70 21.74 17.56
C SER A 452 -13.37 21.08 17.91
N VAL A 453 -12.27 21.76 17.58
CA VAL A 453 -10.92 21.30 17.98
C VAL A 453 -10.78 21.23 19.49
N ASP A 454 -11.50 22.08 20.24
CA ASP A 454 -11.41 22.10 21.70
C ASP A 454 -11.92 20.79 22.34
N ASP A 455 -12.78 20.03 21.64
CA ASP A 455 -13.24 18.71 22.09
C ASP A 455 -12.12 17.63 22.08
N ILE A 456 -11.04 17.87 21.32
CA ILE A 456 -9.99 16.86 21.01
C ILE A 456 -8.56 17.40 21.07
N LYS A 457 -8.41 18.63 21.56
CA LYS A 457 -7.18 19.38 21.46
C LYS A 457 -5.99 18.60 22.04
N CYS A 458 -4.91 18.53 21.28
CA CYS A 458 -3.61 18.12 21.78
C CYS A 458 -3.10 19.17 22.77
N ILE A 459 -2.86 18.75 24.01
CA ILE A 459 -2.35 19.58 25.11
C ILE A 459 -1.13 18.87 25.70
N VAL A 460 -0.05 19.62 25.88
CA VAL A 460 1.20 19.13 26.47
C VAL A 460 1.13 19.22 27.99
N ASP A 461 1.48 18.14 28.69
CA ASP A 461 1.65 18.15 30.15
C ASP A 461 3.04 18.73 30.48
N GLU A 462 3.09 20.03 30.80
CA GLU A 462 4.36 20.74 31.04
C GLU A 462 5.20 20.13 32.17
N ASN A 463 4.57 19.42 33.11
CA ASN A 463 5.27 18.81 34.24
C ASN A 463 5.95 17.46 33.90
N LYS A 464 5.55 16.83 32.78
CA LYS A 464 6.08 15.52 32.35
C LYS A 464 6.86 15.60 31.04
N SER A 465 6.91 16.78 30.44
CA SER A 465 7.55 16.97 29.15
C SER A 465 9.07 16.83 29.26
N GLU A 466 9.65 16.00 28.39
CA GLU A 466 11.10 15.88 28.24
C GLU A 466 11.63 16.94 27.26
N ASP A 467 10.81 17.35 26.28
CA ASP A 467 11.11 18.42 25.34
C ASP A 467 9.86 19.29 25.06
N LEU A 468 9.66 20.28 25.93
CA LEU A 468 8.46 21.11 25.94
C LEU A 468 8.25 21.90 24.64
N GLN A 469 9.32 22.33 23.98
CA GLN A 469 9.20 23.14 22.77
C GLN A 469 8.77 22.26 21.59
N THR A 470 9.42 21.11 21.43
CA THR A 470 9.07 20.15 20.37
C THR A 470 7.65 19.61 20.56
N GLU A 471 7.28 19.22 21.78
CA GLU A 471 5.92 18.73 22.07
C GLU A 471 4.86 19.81 21.81
N LYS A 472 5.12 21.08 22.17
CA LYS A 472 4.20 22.20 21.86
C LYS A 472 4.07 22.42 20.36
N GLN A 473 5.16 22.30 19.60
CA GLN A 473 5.12 22.40 18.14
C GLN A 473 4.31 21.26 17.52
N ILE A 474 4.51 20.03 17.96
CA ILE A 474 3.74 18.84 17.52
C ILE A 474 2.24 19.04 17.77
N CYS A 475 1.86 19.43 19.00
CA CYS A 475 0.45 19.67 19.32
C CYS A 475 -0.14 20.81 18.49
N ARG A 476 0.61 21.88 18.20
CA ARG A 476 0.13 22.95 17.30
C ARG A 476 -0.13 22.45 15.90
N LEU A 477 0.80 21.68 15.31
CA LEU A 477 0.62 21.08 13.99
C LEU A 477 -0.62 20.19 13.94
N TRP A 478 -0.77 19.31 14.93
CA TRP A 478 -1.91 18.40 15.02
C TRP A 478 -3.25 19.13 15.21
N ASN A 479 -3.29 20.14 16.08
CA ASN A 479 -4.49 20.95 16.31
C ASN A 479 -4.89 21.74 15.05
N ASN A 480 -3.92 22.28 14.31
CA ASN A 480 -4.17 22.99 13.06
C ASN A 480 -4.74 22.05 11.99
N LEU A 481 -4.21 20.82 11.89
CA LEU A 481 -4.70 19.79 10.97
C LEU A 481 -6.19 19.48 11.20
N TYR A 482 -6.55 19.19 12.44
CA TYR A 482 -7.94 18.91 12.81
C TYR A 482 -8.83 20.15 12.70
N GLY A 483 -8.30 21.34 13.01
CA GLY A 483 -9.01 22.60 12.88
C GLY A 483 -9.37 22.95 11.44
N SER A 484 -8.45 22.72 10.50
CA SER A 484 -8.72 22.91 9.07
C SER A 484 -9.85 22.01 8.63
N TYR A 485 -9.77 20.70 8.91
CA TYR A 485 -10.82 19.75 8.53
C TYR A 485 -12.19 20.12 9.11
N LEU A 486 -12.26 20.48 10.39
CA LEU A 486 -13.52 20.84 11.04
C LEU A 486 -14.12 22.13 10.46
N ASN A 487 -13.30 23.08 10.05
CA ASN A 487 -13.74 24.29 9.34
C ASN A 487 -14.32 23.93 7.96
N ASP A 488 -13.64 23.08 7.21
CA ASP A 488 -14.07 22.67 5.86
C ASP A 488 -15.36 21.84 5.89
N ARG A 489 -15.64 21.16 7.01
CA ARG A 489 -16.93 20.48 7.23
C ARG A 489 -18.15 21.40 7.16
N GLY A 490 -17.95 22.72 7.31
CA GLY A 490 -18.97 23.72 7.05
C GLY A 490 -19.60 23.60 5.66
N LEU A 491 -18.83 23.15 4.66
CA LEU A 491 -19.30 22.94 3.28
C LEU A 491 -20.48 21.96 3.19
N CYS A 492 -20.51 20.94 4.05
CA CYS A 492 -21.56 19.91 4.04
C CYS A 492 -22.88 20.36 4.67
N SER A 493 -22.88 21.54 5.30
CA SER A 493 -24.07 22.17 5.90
C SER A 493 -24.52 23.40 5.09
N ALA A 494 -23.59 24.06 4.40
CA ALA A 494 -23.78 25.25 3.56
C ALA A 494 -24.81 25.02 2.46
#